data_AF-A0A9W4P168-F1
#
_entry.id   AF-A0A9W4P168-F1
#
_cell.length_a   1.000
_cell.length_b   1.000
_cell.length_c   1.000
_cell.angle_alpha   90.00
_cell.angle_beta   90.00
_cell.angle_gamma   90.00
#
_symmetry.space_group_name_H-M   'P 1'
#
loop_
_entity.id
_entity.type
_entity.pdbx_description
1 polymer ?
#
loop_
_entity_poly.entity_id
_entity_poly.type
_entity_poly.pdbx_seq_one_letter_code
_entity_poly.pdbx_strand_id
1 'polypeptide(L)'
;MYGFVTVAIGVGTSGGPLVAGVLFDVGGYWVAWSSVLFVIVFDVILRCLMLERSRETSEPVRTDRDGQDPERETLLPPSTDPEPQVSSQALSEKTGIQFYLCLCGNGRFVGGVVSYFCYAILTASFDTTLPLHVRDAFHWGSLPAGLLFAALQGPAVFFSVPVGWLKDRVGTRYPTTIGFALLVPLMWLIGVPGDERFPWACEEKIGSIIYSVAVTCIGIVICLLNGVGMMEATQAVDEIEGESAGIFGPNGGYSRAISVSSISWTLGMFIGPIISGYGTEKIGYYGMNCVLAGICGLCSFTAFWNLKSSVPQRPSQKQTSSGGVSK
;
A
#
# COMPACT_ATOMS: atom_id res chain seq x y z
N MET A 1 -13.03 -11.91 6.88
CA MET A 1 -12.90 -12.07 5.42
C MET A 1 -11.67 -11.36 4.88
N TYR A 2 -11.51 -10.04 5.10
CA TYR A 2 -10.35 -9.27 4.64
C TYR A 2 -8.98 -9.86 5.03
N GLY A 3 -8.80 -10.35 6.26
CA GLY A 3 -7.53 -10.98 6.68
C GLY A 3 -7.16 -12.23 5.89
N PHE A 4 -8.14 -13.06 5.49
CA PHE A 4 -7.89 -14.22 4.63
C PHE A 4 -7.49 -13.79 3.21
N VAL A 5 -8.12 -12.73 2.70
CA VAL A 5 -7.79 -12.18 1.38
C VAL A 5 -6.36 -11.62 1.38
N THR A 6 -5.94 -10.90 2.41
CA THR A 6 -4.57 -10.36 2.51
C THR A 6 -3.51 -11.45 2.65
N VAL A 7 -3.81 -12.53 3.39
CA VAL A 7 -2.93 -13.69 3.48
C VAL A 7 -2.83 -14.39 2.12
N ALA A 8 -3.96 -14.59 1.42
CA ALA A 8 -3.96 -15.20 0.10
C ALA A 8 -3.17 -14.37 -0.92
N ILE A 9 -3.33 -13.05 -0.92
CA ILE A 9 -2.53 -12.13 -1.75
C ILE A 9 -1.05 -12.31 -1.42
N GLY A 10 -0.66 -12.26 -0.15
CA GLY A 10 0.73 -12.39 0.25
C GLY A 10 1.35 -13.75 -0.11
N VAL A 11 0.59 -14.84 0.04
CA VAL A 11 1.03 -16.19 -0.40
C VAL A 11 1.18 -16.24 -1.92
N GLY A 12 0.26 -15.64 -2.67
CA GLY A 12 0.33 -15.57 -4.12
C GLY A 12 1.53 -14.78 -4.62
N THR A 13 1.78 -13.60 -4.05
CA THR A 13 2.89 -12.73 -4.50
C THR A 13 4.25 -13.29 -4.08
N SER A 14 4.37 -13.93 -2.91
CA SER A 14 5.62 -14.57 -2.47
C SER A 14 5.88 -15.93 -3.11
N GLY A 15 4.85 -16.77 -3.24
CA GLY A 15 4.94 -18.12 -3.80
C GLY A 15 5.00 -18.12 -5.33
N GLY A 16 4.39 -17.14 -5.99
CA GLY A 16 4.34 -17.02 -7.46
C GLY A 16 5.73 -17.03 -8.11
N PRO A 17 6.66 -16.13 -7.74
CA PRO A 17 8.02 -16.11 -8.27
C PRO A 17 8.80 -17.40 -8.01
N LEU A 18 8.55 -18.05 -6.87
CA LEU A 18 9.19 -19.31 -6.49
C LEU A 18 8.75 -20.44 -7.42
N VAL A 19 7.43 -20.61 -7.58
CA VAL A 19 6.83 -21.62 -8.46
C VAL A 19 7.21 -21.34 -9.91
N ALA A 20 7.12 -20.09 -10.35
CA ALA A 20 7.54 -19.67 -11.69
C ALA A 20 9.03 -19.97 -11.94
N GLY A 21 9.91 -19.66 -10.99
CA GLY A 21 11.34 -19.93 -11.09
C GLY A 21 11.65 -21.42 -11.31
N VAL A 22 10.98 -22.31 -10.57
CA VAL A 22 11.11 -23.77 -10.74
C VAL A 22 10.58 -24.23 -12.09
N LEU A 23 9.41 -23.73 -12.51
CA LEU A 23 8.81 -24.07 -13.81
C LEU A 23 9.69 -23.62 -14.99
N PHE A 24 10.31 -22.44 -14.90
CA PHE A 24 11.24 -21.95 -15.91
C PHE A 24 12.53 -22.79 -15.98
N ASP A 25 13.06 -23.20 -14.83
CA ASP A 25 14.30 -23.97 -14.75
C ASP A 25 14.11 -25.42 -15.26
N VAL A 26 13.01 -26.07 -14.90
CA VAL A 26 12.74 -27.47 -15.23
C VAL A 26 12.02 -27.64 -16.58
N GLY A 27 11.04 -26.78 -16.86
CA GLY A 27 10.12 -26.93 -18.01
C GLY A 27 10.36 -25.92 -19.13
N GLY A 28 11.25 -24.95 -18.93
CA GLY A 28 11.48 -23.87 -19.88
C GLY A 28 10.27 -22.95 -20.07
N TYR A 29 10.36 -22.09 -21.08
CA TYR A 29 9.42 -21.01 -21.31
C TYR A 29 7.97 -21.47 -21.47
N TRP A 30 7.71 -22.45 -22.35
CA TRP A 30 6.35 -22.87 -22.68
C TRP A 30 5.61 -23.55 -21.52
N VAL A 31 6.31 -24.31 -20.69
CA VAL A 31 5.71 -24.97 -19.51
C VAL A 31 5.34 -23.93 -18.46
N ALA A 32 6.22 -22.95 -18.20
CA ALA A 32 5.92 -21.86 -17.29
C ALA A 32 4.67 -21.07 -17.73
N TRP A 33 4.58 -20.67 -18.99
CA TRP A 33 3.39 -19.97 -19.51
C TRP A 33 2.12 -20.81 -19.51
N SER A 34 2.22 -22.11 -19.84
CA SER A 34 1.07 -23.01 -19.83
C SER A 34 0.47 -23.17 -18.43
N SER A 35 1.31 -23.19 -17.38
CA SER A 35 0.84 -23.27 -15.99
C SER A 35 0.04 -22.03 -15.58
N VAL A 36 0.48 -20.82 -15.96
CA VAL A 36 -0.25 -19.57 -15.68
C VAL A 36 -1.60 -19.56 -16.40
N LEU A 37 -1.62 -19.94 -17.69
CA LEU A 37 -2.87 -20.05 -18.45
C LEU A 37 -3.82 -21.08 -17.84
N PHE A 38 -3.30 -22.21 -17.37
CA PHE A 38 -4.10 -23.23 -16.69
C PHE A 38 -4.75 -22.68 -15.41
N VAL A 39 -3.99 -21.96 -14.57
CA VAL A 39 -4.52 -21.34 -13.34
C VAL A 39 -5.59 -20.30 -13.66
N ILE A 40 -5.42 -19.50 -14.72
CA ILE A 40 -6.43 -18.53 -15.18
C ILE A 40 -7.71 -19.24 -15.63
N VAL A 41 -7.60 -20.28 -16.47
CA VAL A 41 -8.77 -21.05 -16.93
C VAL A 41 -9.48 -21.71 -15.74
N PHE A 42 -8.72 -22.25 -14.80
CA PHE A 42 -9.27 -22.83 -13.59
C PHE A 42 -10.01 -21.81 -12.72
N ASP A 43 -9.46 -20.60 -12.52
CA ASP A 43 -10.15 -19.49 -11.83
C ASP A 43 -11.46 -19.11 -12.53
N VAL A 44 -11.46 -19.04 -13.86
CA VAL A 44 -12.68 -18.77 -14.64
C VAL A 44 -13.73 -19.87 -14.41
N ILE A 45 -13.33 -21.14 -14.45
CA ILE A 45 -14.25 -22.27 -14.18
C ILE A 45 -14.81 -22.17 -12.76
N LEU A 46 -13.97 -21.91 -11.75
CA LEU A 46 -14.41 -21.75 -10.37
C LEU A 46 -15.41 -20.58 -10.22
N ARG A 47 -15.17 -19.46 -10.90
CA ARG A 47 -16.12 -18.32 -10.91
C ARG A 47 -17.43 -18.66 -11.61
N CYS A 48 -17.40 -19.45 -12.69
CA CYS A 48 -18.61 -19.93 -13.34
C CYS A 48 -19.39 -20.93 -12.47
N LEU A 49 -18.69 -21.77 -11.70
CA LEU A 49 -19.29 -22.73 -10.76
C LEU A 49 -19.77 -22.08 -9.46
N MET A 50 -19.26 -20.89 -9.14
CA MET A 50 -19.72 -20.11 -7.99
C MET A 50 -21.16 -19.68 -8.27
N LEU A 51 -22.10 -20.49 -7.79
CA LEU A 51 -23.53 -20.19 -7.77
C LEU A 51 -23.72 -18.90 -6.98
N GLU A 52 -23.81 -17.80 -7.71
CA GLU A 52 -24.25 -16.53 -7.14
C GLU A 52 -25.70 -16.74 -6.72
N ARG A 53 -25.92 -16.81 -5.41
CA ARG A 53 -27.26 -16.93 -4.86
C ARG A 53 -28.02 -15.71 -5.38
N SER A 54 -29.06 -15.96 -6.19
CA SER A 54 -29.92 -14.90 -6.73
C SER A 54 -30.20 -13.92 -5.62
N ARG A 55 -29.98 -12.64 -5.88
CA ARG A 55 -30.13 -11.53 -4.93
C ARG A 55 -31.62 -11.27 -4.68
N GLU A 56 -32.38 -12.32 -4.37
CA GLU A 56 -33.73 -12.24 -3.86
C GLU A 56 -33.61 -11.96 -2.36
N THR A 57 -34.14 -10.81 -1.94
CA THR A 57 -34.18 -10.32 -0.55
C THR A 57 -32.89 -9.70 0.00
N SER A 58 -32.19 -8.91 -0.81
CA SER A 58 -31.75 -7.61 -0.26
C SER A 58 -32.92 -6.68 -0.50
N GLU A 59 -33.68 -6.35 0.56
CA GLU A 59 -34.57 -5.18 0.54
C GLU A 59 -33.83 -4.06 -0.20
N PRO A 60 -34.43 -3.42 -1.22
CA PRO A 60 -33.85 -2.20 -1.72
C PRO A 60 -33.76 -1.30 -0.50
N VAL A 61 -32.55 -0.96 -0.08
CA VAL A 61 -32.35 0.25 0.72
C VAL A 61 -33.10 1.30 -0.08
N ARG A 62 -34.27 1.70 0.42
CA ARG A 62 -34.97 2.87 -0.06
C ARG A 62 -34.00 4.00 0.21
N THR A 63 -33.13 4.26 -0.76
CA THR A 63 -32.78 5.64 -1.05
C THR A 63 -34.12 6.29 -1.28
N ASP A 64 -34.53 7.13 -0.33
CA ASP A 64 -35.64 8.05 -0.57
C ASP A 64 -35.38 8.63 -1.97
N ARG A 65 -36.33 8.35 -2.87
CA ARG A 65 -36.38 8.84 -4.24
C ARG A 65 -36.72 10.32 -4.21
N ASP A 66 -35.83 11.11 -3.62
CA ASP A 66 -35.85 12.57 -3.69
C ASP A 66 -34.43 13.15 -3.65
N GLY A 67 -33.50 12.48 -4.34
CA GLY A 67 -32.13 12.97 -4.55
C GLY A 67 -31.82 12.89 -6.04
N GLN A 68 -31.83 14.05 -6.69
CA GLN A 68 -31.48 14.30 -8.08
C GLN A 68 -30.29 13.46 -8.57
N ASP A 69 -30.46 12.83 -9.73
CA ASP A 69 -29.40 12.24 -10.53
C ASP A 69 -28.53 13.38 -11.10
N PRO A 70 -27.29 13.60 -10.61
CA PRO A 70 -26.52 14.81 -10.90
C PRO A 70 -26.03 14.89 -12.36
N GLU A 71 -26.17 13.81 -13.15
CA GLU A 71 -25.84 13.82 -14.57
C GLU A 71 -26.97 14.35 -15.48
N ARG A 72 -28.13 14.70 -14.91
CA ARG A 72 -29.31 15.19 -15.66
C ARG A 72 -29.78 16.58 -15.27
N GLU A 73 -29.04 17.34 -14.47
CA GLU A 73 -29.42 18.70 -14.13
C GLU A 73 -29.16 19.70 -15.26
N THR A 74 -30.18 20.48 -15.60
CA THR A 74 -30.08 21.62 -16.51
C THR A 74 -29.23 22.73 -15.91
N LEU A 75 -28.19 23.16 -16.64
CA LEU A 75 -27.13 24.11 -16.22
C LEU A 75 -27.58 25.54 -15.85
N LEU A 76 -28.87 25.85 -15.80
CA LEU A 76 -29.40 27.14 -15.37
C LEU A 76 -30.70 26.94 -14.58
N PRO A 77 -30.84 27.54 -13.37
CA PRO A 77 -32.11 27.51 -12.64
C PRO A 77 -33.12 28.48 -13.28
N PRO A 78 -34.41 28.10 -13.40
CA PRO A 78 -35.45 29.06 -13.71
C PRO A 78 -35.73 29.91 -12.48
N SER A 79 -35.70 31.22 -12.68
CA SER A 79 -36.01 32.25 -11.69
C SER A 79 -37.47 32.19 -11.23
N THR A 80 -37.74 31.90 -9.96
CA THR A 80 -38.97 32.32 -9.26
C THR A 80 -38.69 32.48 -7.76
N ASP A 81 -39.28 33.55 -7.20
CA ASP A 81 -39.01 34.26 -5.94
C ASP A 81 -39.43 33.56 -4.61
N PRO A 82 -39.11 34.14 -3.42
CA PRO A 82 -38.67 33.41 -2.21
C PRO A 82 -39.70 33.29 -1.07
N GLU A 83 -39.60 32.24 -0.25
CA GLU A 83 -40.12 32.20 1.13
C GLU A 83 -39.48 31.04 1.96
N PRO A 84 -39.52 31.04 3.31
CA PRO A 84 -38.42 31.47 4.17
C PRO A 84 -37.65 30.35 4.89
N GLN A 85 -36.44 30.71 5.32
CA GLN A 85 -35.39 29.92 5.95
C GLN A 85 -35.82 29.18 7.24
N VAL A 86 -35.51 27.88 7.33
CA VAL A 86 -35.25 27.20 8.60
C VAL A 86 -33.74 27.06 8.75
N SER A 87 -33.17 27.88 9.63
CA SER A 87 -31.76 27.84 10.00
C SER A 87 -31.44 26.56 10.76
N SER A 88 -30.93 25.55 10.06
CA SER A 88 -29.95 24.63 10.63
C SER A 88 -28.62 25.00 9.99
N GLN A 89 -27.63 25.37 10.81
CA GLN A 89 -26.26 25.57 10.35
C GLN A 89 -25.70 24.21 9.90
N ALA A 90 -26.11 23.74 8.73
CA ALA A 90 -25.42 22.69 8.02
C ALA A 90 -24.11 23.31 7.54
N LEU A 91 -22.98 22.85 8.10
CA LEU A 91 -21.66 23.10 7.54
C LEU A 91 -21.75 22.84 6.03
N SER A 92 -21.44 23.87 5.23
CA SER A 92 -21.39 23.75 3.77
C SER A 92 -20.50 22.55 3.42
N GLU A 93 -21.10 21.50 2.85
CA GLU A 93 -20.42 20.25 2.54
C GLU A 93 -19.23 20.57 1.61
N LYS A 94 -18.00 20.22 2.04
CA LYS A 94 -16.83 20.44 1.20
C LYS A 94 -16.82 19.39 0.08
N THR A 95 -17.42 19.75 -1.04
CA THR A 95 -17.52 18.89 -2.22
C THR A 95 -16.39 19.17 -3.22
N GLY A 96 -15.91 18.13 -3.92
CA GLY A 96 -14.96 18.25 -5.02
C GLY A 96 -13.54 18.65 -4.59
N ILE A 97 -12.99 19.72 -5.17
CA ILE A 97 -11.59 20.14 -4.92
C ILE A 97 -11.37 20.54 -3.46
N GLN A 98 -12.38 21.12 -2.81
CA GLN A 98 -12.26 21.53 -1.41
C GLN A 98 -12.10 20.33 -0.45
N PHE A 99 -12.66 19.17 -0.80
CA PHE A 99 -12.42 17.91 -0.09
C PHE A 99 -10.93 17.54 -0.14
N TYR A 100 -10.36 17.48 -1.35
CA TYR A 100 -8.97 17.08 -1.55
C TYR A 100 -7.99 18.09 -0.95
N LEU A 101 -8.27 19.40 -1.07
CA LEU A 101 -7.45 20.42 -0.42
C LEU A 101 -7.52 20.34 1.11
N CYS A 102 -8.69 20.02 1.68
CA CYS A 102 -8.83 19.81 3.12
C CYS A 102 -8.04 18.56 3.57
N LEU A 103 -8.14 17.48 2.82
CA LEU A 103 -7.47 16.21 3.11
C LEU A 103 -5.94 16.34 2.98
N CYS A 104 -5.46 16.99 1.92
CA CYS A 104 -4.04 17.33 1.73
C CYS A 104 -3.54 18.40 2.71
N GLY A 105 -4.44 19.19 3.31
CA GLY A 105 -4.10 20.10 4.39
C GLY A 105 -3.74 19.37 5.69
N ASN A 106 -4.19 18.13 5.86
CA ASN A 106 -3.80 17.32 7.00
C ASN A 106 -2.42 16.68 6.75
N GLY A 107 -1.41 17.13 7.52
CA GLY A 107 -0.05 16.62 7.43
C GLY A 107 0.04 15.09 7.57
N ARG A 108 -0.82 14.50 8.40
CA ARG A 108 -0.92 13.05 8.61
C ARG A 108 -1.21 12.30 7.31
N PHE A 109 -2.20 12.78 6.55
CA PHE A 109 -2.59 12.21 5.26
C PHE A 109 -1.46 12.31 4.24
N VAL A 110 -0.85 13.50 4.13
CA VAL A 110 0.29 13.72 3.20
C VAL A 110 1.46 12.81 3.56
N GLY A 111 1.82 12.70 4.83
CA GLY A 111 2.86 11.80 5.31
C GLY A 111 2.59 10.34 4.96
N GLY A 112 1.35 9.90 5.12
CA GLY A 112 0.90 8.56 4.73
C GLY A 112 0.96 8.30 3.23
N VAL A 113 0.45 9.23 2.42
CA VAL A 113 0.43 9.14 0.95
C VAL A 113 1.84 9.14 0.37
N VAL A 114 2.74 10.01 0.86
CA VAL A 114 4.14 10.08 0.44
C VAL A 114 4.89 8.82 0.86
N SER A 115 4.68 8.33 2.07
CA SER A 115 5.26 7.05 2.53
C SER A 115 4.80 5.88 1.66
N TYR A 116 3.52 5.84 1.30
CA TYR A 116 2.96 4.78 0.47
C TYR A 116 3.45 4.83 -0.98
N PHE A 117 3.58 6.03 -1.54
CA PHE A 117 4.24 6.27 -2.82
C PHE A 117 5.69 5.75 -2.84
N CYS A 118 6.45 6.10 -1.80
CA CYS A 118 7.85 5.72 -1.64
C CYS A 118 8.00 4.20 -1.50
N TYR A 119 7.13 3.57 -0.72
CA TYR A 119 7.08 2.11 -0.59
C TYR A 119 6.76 1.42 -1.93
N ALA A 120 5.85 1.98 -2.73
CA ALA A 120 5.55 1.48 -4.09
C ALA A 120 6.76 1.57 -5.02
N ILE A 121 7.46 2.71 -5.03
CA ILE A 121 8.70 2.89 -5.81
C ILE A 121 9.72 1.81 -5.46
N LEU A 122 9.96 1.57 -4.16
CA LEU A 122 10.92 0.57 -3.71
C LEU A 122 10.54 -0.84 -4.19
N THR A 123 9.28 -1.21 -3.98
CA THR A 123 8.77 -2.54 -4.36
C THR A 123 8.94 -2.77 -5.86
N ALA A 124 8.47 -1.83 -6.69
CA ALA A 124 8.59 -1.95 -8.14
C ALA A 124 10.04 -1.91 -8.63
N SER A 125 10.91 -1.13 -7.96
CA SER A 125 12.34 -1.08 -8.29
C SER A 125 13.03 -2.41 -8.03
N PHE A 126 12.69 -3.09 -6.93
CA PHE A 126 13.20 -4.44 -6.66
C PHE A 126 12.70 -5.44 -7.68
N ASP A 127 11.41 -5.42 -8.01
CA ASP A 127 10.81 -6.31 -8.99
C ASP A 127 11.50 -6.25 -10.36
N THR A 128 11.96 -5.06 -10.77
CA THR A 128 12.63 -4.90 -12.07
C THR A 128 14.13 -5.14 -12.03
N THR A 129 14.81 -4.83 -10.92
CA THR A 129 16.29 -4.84 -10.90
C THR A 129 16.91 -6.06 -10.25
N LEU A 130 16.23 -6.69 -9.29
CA LEU A 130 16.73 -7.90 -8.63
C LEU A 130 17.05 -9.03 -9.63
N PRO A 131 16.14 -9.46 -10.53
CA PRO A 131 16.43 -10.57 -11.44
C PRO A 131 17.51 -10.22 -12.47
N LEU A 132 17.59 -8.94 -12.88
CA LEU A 132 18.63 -8.48 -13.80
C LEU A 132 20.00 -8.48 -13.13
N HIS A 133 20.11 -7.91 -11.93
CA HIS A 133 21.39 -7.84 -11.20
C HIS A 133 21.93 -9.23 -10.89
N VAL A 134 21.08 -10.15 -10.43
CA VAL A 134 21.52 -11.48 -10.03
C VAL A 134 21.95 -12.33 -11.24
N ARG A 135 21.30 -12.13 -12.39
CA ARG A 135 21.71 -12.75 -13.66
C ARG A 135 23.04 -12.17 -14.16
N ASP A 136 23.19 -10.85 -14.12
CA ASP A 136 24.31 -10.16 -14.74
C ASP A 136 25.58 -10.21 -13.85
N ALA A 137 25.43 -10.14 -12.52
CA ALA A 137 26.53 -10.13 -11.55
C ALA A 137 26.92 -11.52 -11.01
N PHE A 138 25.96 -12.44 -10.85
CA PHE A 138 26.23 -13.77 -10.28
C PHE A 138 25.95 -14.93 -11.24
N HIS A 139 25.53 -14.64 -12.49
CA HIS A 139 25.19 -15.67 -13.49
C HIS A 139 24.14 -16.69 -13.01
N TRP A 140 23.27 -16.30 -12.09
CA TRP A 140 22.24 -17.18 -11.55
C TRP A 140 21.09 -17.39 -12.56
N GLY A 141 20.57 -18.62 -12.57
CA GLY A 141 19.37 -18.98 -13.32
C GLY A 141 18.06 -18.52 -12.66
N SER A 142 16.93 -18.99 -13.19
CA SER A 142 15.60 -18.55 -12.76
C SER A 142 15.20 -19.01 -11.35
N LEU A 143 15.68 -20.18 -10.89
CA LEU A 143 15.33 -20.72 -9.57
C LEU A 143 15.91 -19.88 -8.41
N PRO A 144 17.21 -19.54 -8.37
CA PRO A 144 17.75 -18.65 -7.33
C PRO A 144 17.12 -17.26 -7.32
N ALA A 145 16.81 -16.69 -8.50
CA ALA A 145 16.09 -15.42 -8.60
C ALA A 145 14.67 -15.51 -8.01
N GLY A 146 13.94 -16.58 -8.30
CA GLY A 146 12.62 -16.85 -7.72
C GLY A 146 12.67 -17.02 -6.19
N LEU A 147 13.71 -17.67 -5.66
CA LEU A 147 13.95 -17.79 -4.22
C LEU A 147 14.21 -16.43 -3.56
N LEU A 148 14.96 -15.54 -4.20
CA LEU A 148 15.20 -14.20 -3.68
C LEU A 148 13.92 -13.36 -3.62
N PHE A 149 13.03 -13.48 -4.62
CA PHE A 149 11.71 -12.85 -4.55
C PHE A 149 10.85 -13.40 -3.42
N ALA A 150 10.88 -14.72 -3.21
CA ALA A 150 10.21 -15.33 -2.08
C ALA A 150 10.82 -14.89 -0.74
N ALA A 151 12.14 -14.70 -0.65
CA ALA A 151 12.80 -14.18 0.53
C ALA A 151 12.48 -12.69 0.78
N LEU A 152 12.26 -11.91 -0.28
CA LEU A 152 11.87 -10.50 -0.21
C LEU A 152 10.41 -10.34 0.24
N GLN A 153 9.48 -11.11 -0.35
CA GLN A 153 8.04 -10.94 -0.12
C GLN A 153 7.46 -11.87 0.95
N GLY A 154 8.05 -13.06 1.13
CA GLY A 154 7.62 -14.07 2.10
C GLY A 154 7.51 -13.56 3.54
N PRO A 155 8.46 -12.74 4.05
CA PRO A 155 8.34 -12.15 5.38
C PRO A 155 7.03 -11.38 5.59
N ALA A 156 6.48 -10.73 4.56
CA ALA A 156 5.24 -9.97 4.68
C ALA A 156 4.06 -10.85 5.11
N VAL A 157 4.01 -12.12 4.70
CA VAL A 157 2.94 -13.04 5.08
C VAL A 157 2.96 -13.30 6.59
N PHE A 158 4.14 -13.59 7.14
CA PHE A 158 4.30 -13.92 8.56
C PHE A 158 4.27 -12.69 9.47
N PHE A 159 4.87 -11.58 9.03
CA PHE A 159 4.99 -10.36 9.81
C PHE A 159 3.81 -9.40 9.64
N SER A 160 2.88 -9.63 8.69
CA SER A 160 1.69 -8.78 8.50
C SER A 160 0.86 -8.62 9.78
N VAL A 161 0.59 -9.71 10.50
CA VAL A 161 -0.23 -9.68 11.73
C VAL A 161 0.52 -9.02 12.90
N PRO A 162 1.77 -9.41 13.25
CA PRO A 162 2.53 -8.73 14.29
C PRO A 162 2.74 -7.23 14.03
N VAL A 163 3.04 -6.85 12.78
CA VAL A 163 3.25 -5.45 12.42
C VAL A 163 1.94 -4.66 12.49
N GLY A 164 0.81 -5.25 12.10
CA GLY A 164 -0.51 -4.65 12.31
C GLY A 164 -0.76 -4.37 13.78
N TRP A 165 -0.57 -5.36 14.64
CA TRP A 165 -0.73 -5.21 16.10
C TRP A 165 0.23 -4.18 16.72
N LEU A 166 1.47 -4.12 16.22
CA LEU A 166 2.44 -3.10 16.63
C LEU A 166 1.96 -1.69 16.27
N LYS A 167 1.46 -1.51 15.05
CA LYS A 167 0.92 -0.24 14.56
C LYS A 167 -0.36 0.17 15.26
N ASP A 168 -1.22 -0.78 15.61
CA ASP A 168 -2.44 -0.54 16.38
C ASP A 168 -2.14 -0.03 17.80
N ARG A 169 -0.98 -0.37 18.37
CA ARG A 169 -0.57 0.05 19.72
C ARG A 169 0.27 1.32 19.77
N VAL A 170 1.25 1.43 18.89
CA VAL A 170 2.28 2.48 18.91
C VAL A 170 1.99 3.59 17.89
N GLY A 171 0.93 3.41 17.10
CA GLY A 171 0.66 4.21 15.92
C GLY A 171 1.62 3.87 14.77
N THR A 172 1.43 4.57 13.66
CA THR A 172 2.19 4.38 12.41
C THR A 172 3.53 5.08 12.37
N ARG A 173 3.69 6.18 13.14
CA ARG A 173 4.86 7.06 13.07
C ARG A 173 6.17 6.29 13.28
N TYR A 174 6.31 5.61 14.41
CA TYR A 174 7.56 4.94 14.76
C TYR A 174 7.86 3.75 13.86
N PRO A 175 6.93 2.80 13.61
CA PRO A 175 7.19 1.67 12.72
C PRO A 175 7.61 2.12 11.31
N THR A 176 6.94 3.14 10.75
CA THR A 176 7.22 3.63 9.39
C THR A 176 8.57 4.36 9.32
N THR A 177 8.85 5.22 10.31
CA THR A 177 10.12 5.97 10.38
C THR A 177 11.30 5.02 10.53
N ILE A 178 11.20 4.06 11.45
CA ILE A 178 12.23 3.04 11.70
C ILE A 178 12.39 2.15 10.46
N GLY A 179 11.28 1.75 9.83
CA GLY A 179 11.31 0.98 8.58
C GLY A 179 12.13 1.68 7.50
N PHE A 180 11.79 2.92 7.16
CA PHE A 180 12.56 3.67 6.17
C PHE A 180 14.00 3.95 6.60
N ALA A 181 14.26 4.25 7.88
CA ALA A 181 15.60 4.49 8.39
C ALA A 181 16.50 3.25 8.29
N LEU A 182 15.96 2.06 8.58
CA LEU A 182 16.66 0.79 8.45
C LEU A 182 16.85 0.38 6.98
N LEU A 183 15.94 0.78 6.08
CA LEU A 183 16.13 0.55 4.65
C LEU A 183 17.32 1.33 4.10
N VAL A 184 17.67 2.52 4.61
CA VAL A 184 18.83 3.31 4.12
C VAL A 184 20.14 2.50 4.10
N PRO A 185 20.64 1.96 5.24
CA PRO A 185 21.86 1.18 5.24
C PRO A 185 21.73 -0.15 4.48
N LEU A 186 20.53 -0.75 4.42
CA LEU A 186 20.30 -1.98 3.66
C LEU A 186 20.30 -1.75 2.14
N MET A 187 19.73 -0.64 1.67
CA MET A 187 19.81 -0.20 0.27
C MET A 187 21.25 0.08 -0.12
N TRP A 188 22.03 0.70 0.76
CA TRP A 188 23.45 0.87 0.50
C TRP A 188 24.18 -0.49 0.41
N LEU A 189 23.92 -1.40 1.36
CA LEU A 189 24.56 -2.71 1.41
C LEU A 189 24.23 -3.59 0.21
N ILE A 190 22.99 -3.59 -0.29
CA ILE A 190 22.61 -4.42 -1.45
C ILE A 190 23.29 -3.97 -2.74
N GLY A 191 23.71 -2.70 -2.83
CA GLY A 191 24.47 -2.17 -3.97
C GLY A 191 25.96 -2.55 -3.98
N VAL A 192 26.50 -3.04 -2.86
CA VAL A 192 27.94 -3.36 -2.71
C VAL A 192 28.35 -4.65 -3.44
N PRO A 193 27.59 -5.76 -3.38
CA PRO A 193 27.91 -6.98 -4.10
C PRO A 193 27.86 -6.80 -5.63
N GLY A 194 28.99 -7.09 -6.29
CA GLY A 194 29.15 -6.97 -7.75
C GLY A 194 29.82 -5.67 -8.21
N ASP A 195 30.30 -4.83 -7.30
CA ASP A 195 31.07 -3.62 -7.62
C ASP A 195 32.57 -3.82 -7.35
N GLU A 196 33.41 -3.59 -8.36
CA GLU A 196 34.87 -3.73 -8.28
C GLU A 196 35.51 -2.83 -7.20
N ARG A 197 34.80 -1.77 -6.77
CA ARG A 197 35.24 -0.85 -5.71
C ARG A 197 35.32 -1.52 -4.33
N PHE A 198 34.65 -2.67 -4.13
CA PHE A 198 34.62 -3.39 -2.86
C PHE A 198 35.18 -4.80 -3.01
N PRO A 199 36.52 -4.98 -3.01
CA PRO A 199 37.16 -6.27 -3.23
C PRO A 199 36.73 -7.37 -2.24
N TRP A 200 36.33 -7.00 -1.02
CA TRP A 200 35.87 -7.90 0.03
C TRP A 200 34.48 -8.50 -0.21
N ALA A 201 33.67 -7.89 -1.09
CA ALA A 201 32.32 -8.34 -1.45
C ALA A 201 32.20 -8.73 -2.94
N CYS A 202 33.31 -8.69 -3.68
CA CYS A 202 33.34 -8.95 -5.11
C CYS A 202 33.48 -10.44 -5.45
N GLU A 203 33.94 -11.26 -4.50
CA GLU A 203 34.01 -12.71 -4.69
C GLU A 203 32.60 -13.28 -4.87
N GLU A 204 32.35 -13.97 -5.98
CA GLU A 204 31.02 -14.43 -6.43
C GLU A 204 30.26 -15.19 -5.33
N LYS A 205 30.94 -16.05 -4.56
CA LYS A 205 30.35 -16.81 -3.45
C LYS A 205 30.00 -15.95 -2.24
N ILE A 206 30.86 -14.99 -1.89
CA ILE A 206 30.65 -14.14 -0.72
C ILE A 206 29.62 -13.05 -1.03
N GLY A 207 29.75 -12.41 -2.20
CA GLY A 207 28.84 -11.38 -2.69
C GLY A 207 27.41 -11.89 -2.83
N SER A 208 27.22 -13.10 -3.34
CA SER A 208 25.88 -13.68 -3.45
C SER A 208 25.23 -13.99 -2.09
N ILE A 209 26.01 -14.44 -1.10
CA ILE A 209 25.51 -14.63 0.28
C ILE A 209 25.12 -13.28 0.89
N ILE A 210 26.00 -12.27 0.80
CA ILE A 210 25.73 -10.91 1.30
C ILE A 210 24.46 -10.35 0.64
N TYR A 211 24.34 -10.50 -0.68
CA TYR A 211 23.17 -10.05 -1.43
C TYR A 211 21.89 -10.75 -0.97
N SER A 212 21.92 -12.09 -0.84
CA SER A 212 20.76 -12.88 -0.40
C SER A 212 20.31 -12.51 1.02
N VAL A 213 21.27 -12.34 1.94
CA VAL A 213 20.99 -11.90 3.31
C VAL A 213 20.44 -10.47 3.32
N ALA A 214 21.01 -9.55 2.53
CA ALA A 214 20.54 -8.18 2.43
C ALA A 214 19.09 -8.11 1.88
N VAL A 215 18.77 -8.84 0.81
CA VAL A 215 17.40 -8.94 0.25
C VAL A 215 16.42 -9.47 1.30
N THR A 216 16.81 -10.50 2.06
CA THR A 216 15.95 -11.07 3.12
C THR A 216 15.72 -10.06 4.24
N CYS A 217 16.78 -9.37 4.69
CA CYS A 217 16.68 -8.31 5.69
C CYS A 217 15.78 -7.16 5.20
N ILE A 218 15.90 -6.76 3.93
CA ILE A 218 15.02 -5.76 3.31
C ILE A 218 13.57 -6.26 3.36
N GLY A 219 13.31 -7.51 2.99
CA GLY A 219 11.97 -8.11 3.06
C GLY A 219 11.36 -8.06 4.46
N ILE A 220 12.16 -8.31 5.50
CA ILE A 220 11.69 -8.20 6.90
C ILE A 220 11.40 -6.74 7.27
N VAL A 221 12.30 -5.81 6.94
CA VAL A 221 12.15 -4.39 7.31
C VAL A 221 10.99 -3.74 6.54
N ILE A 222 10.82 -4.06 5.26
CA ILE A 222 9.78 -3.49 4.41
C ILE A 222 8.37 -3.84 4.90
N CYS A 223 8.22 -4.93 5.67
CA CYS A 223 6.97 -5.28 6.34
C CYS A 223 6.45 -4.14 7.23
N LEU A 224 7.34 -3.36 7.84
CA LEU A 224 6.97 -2.20 8.67
C LEU A 224 6.27 -1.10 7.87
N LEU A 225 6.34 -1.11 6.55
CA LEU A 225 5.68 -0.14 5.66
C LEU A 225 4.29 -0.62 5.20
N ASN A 226 3.95 -1.89 5.42
CA ASN A 226 2.66 -2.44 4.98
C ASN A 226 1.48 -1.74 5.64
N GLY A 227 0.48 -1.37 4.83
CA GLY A 227 -0.77 -0.78 5.31
C GLY A 227 -0.67 0.70 5.74
N VAL A 228 0.50 1.35 5.63
CA VAL A 228 0.65 2.78 6.00
C VAL A 228 -0.34 3.66 5.22
N GLY A 229 -0.43 3.52 3.90
CA GLY A 229 -1.29 4.37 3.08
C GLY A 229 -2.78 4.24 3.38
N MET A 230 -3.26 3.02 3.66
CA MET A 230 -4.67 2.77 3.95
C MET A 230 -5.05 3.25 5.35
N MET A 231 -4.23 2.94 6.36
CA MET A 231 -4.48 3.32 7.75
C MET A 231 -4.37 4.83 7.96
N GLU A 232 -3.39 5.50 7.35
CA GLU A 232 -3.29 6.96 7.42
C GLU A 232 -4.46 7.64 6.71
N ALA A 233 -4.91 7.09 5.57
CA ALA A 233 -6.08 7.61 4.86
C ALA A 233 -7.36 7.51 5.70
N THR A 234 -7.62 6.37 6.33
CA THR A 234 -8.82 6.19 7.17
C THR A 234 -8.77 7.08 8.41
N GLN A 235 -7.63 7.11 9.10
CA GLN A 235 -7.49 7.90 10.33
C GLN A 235 -7.45 9.41 10.06
N ALA A 236 -7.00 9.86 8.89
CA ALA A 236 -7.10 11.26 8.50
C ALA A 236 -8.55 11.69 8.27
N VAL A 237 -9.39 10.80 7.70
CA VAL A 237 -10.83 11.04 7.58
C VAL A 237 -11.48 11.09 8.96
N ASP A 238 -11.17 10.14 9.85
CA ASP A 238 -11.66 10.12 11.24
C ASP A 238 -11.33 11.43 11.98
N GLU A 239 -10.11 11.94 11.81
CA GLU A 239 -9.65 13.17 12.48
C GLU A 239 -10.39 14.41 11.97
N ILE A 240 -10.56 14.54 10.65
CA ILE A 240 -11.27 15.69 10.06
C ILE A 240 -12.76 15.66 10.41
N GLU A 241 -13.39 14.48 10.38
CA GLU A 241 -14.79 14.34 10.81
C GLU A 241 -14.97 14.58 12.31
N GLY A 242 -13.97 14.24 13.13
CA GLY A 242 -13.96 14.52 14.57
C GLY A 242 -13.85 16.01 14.91
N GLU A 243 -13.08 16.78 14.15
CA GLU A 243 -12.98 18.24 14.31
C GLU A 243 -14.20 18.98 13.74
N SER A 244 -14.84 18.43 12.72
CA SER A 244 -15.99 19.06 12.05
C SER A 244 -16.96 18.02 11.54
N ALA A 245 -17.89 17.64 12.41
CA ALA A 245 -18.91 16.63 12.12
C ALA A 245 -19.73 17.02 10.87
N GLY A 246 -19.78 16.11 9.88
CA GLY A 246 -20.57 16.28 8.66
C GLY A 246 -19.88 17.02 7.51
N ILE A 247 -18.60 17.39 7.62
CA ILE A 247 -17.88 18.10 6.53
C ILE A 247 -17.85 17.31 5.20
N PHE A 248 -17.91 15.98 5.25
CA PHE A 248 -17.83 15.09 4.10
C PHE A 248 -19.19 14.49 3.67
N GLY A 249 -20.30 14.99 4.21
CA GLY A 249 -21.64 14.52 3.86
C GLY A 249 -22.01 13.15 4.46
N PRO A 250 -23.21 12.64 4.14
CA PRO A 250 -23.80 11.45 4.78
C PRO A 250 -23.11 10.12 4.41
N ASN A 251 -22.35 10.09 3.31
CA ASN A 251 -21.64 8.89 2.84
C ASN A 251 -20.15 8.83 3.26
N GLY A 252 -19.66 9.84 3.98
CA GLY A 252 -18.29 9.91 4.53
C GLY A 252 -17.17 10.07 3.50
N GLY A 253 -15.97 10.43 3.98
CA GLY A 253 -14.79 10.72 3.14
C GLY A 253 -13.90 9.52 2.77
N TYR A 254 -14.17 8.33 3.32
CA TYR A 254 -13.24 7.20 3.29
C TYR A 254 -12.89 6.69 1.89
N SER A 255 -13.89 6.49 1.03
CA SER A 255 -13.68 5.93 -0.31
C SER A 255 -12.77 6.82 -1.16
N ARG A 256 -12.98 8.14 -1.09
CA ARG A 256 -12.16 9.15 -1.78
C ARG A 256 -10.73 9.17 -1.24
N ALA A 257 -10.56 9.14 0.09
CA ALA A 257 -9.24 9.11 0.72
C ALA A 257 -8.43 7.85 0.37
N ILE A 258 -9.07 6.68 0.43
CA ILE A 258 -8.46 5.40 0.04
C ILE A 258 -8.10 5.41 -1.45
N SER A 259 -8.97 5.96 -2.30
CA SER A 259 -8.70 6.06 -3.74
C SER A 259 -7.46 6.90 -4.03
N VAL A 260 -7.26 8.03 -3.33
CA VAL A 260 -6.04 8.84 -3.45
C VAL A 260 -4.79 8.06 -3.05
N SER A 261 -4.85 7.30 -1.95
CA SER A 261 -3.75 6.39 -1.58
C SER A 261 -3.46 5.34 -2.65
N SER A 262 -4.48 4.75 -3.27
CA SER A 262 -4.31 3.78 -4.37
C SER A 262 -3.73 4.40 -5.64
N ILE A 263 -4.13 5.62 -5.98
CA ILE A 263 -3.54 6.38 -7.10
C ILE A 263 -2.05 6.62 -6.83
N SER A 264 -1.72 7.03 -5.61
CA SER A 264 -0.33 7.21 -5.17
C SER A 264 0.50 5.92 -5.32
N TRP A 265 -0.02 4.78 -4.84
CA TRP A 265 0.64 3.48 -5.04
C TRP A 265 0.88 3.17 -6.52
N THR A 266 -0.14 3.34 -7.35
CA THR A 266 -0.05 3.06 -8.79
C THR A 266 0.99 3.95 -9.46
N LEU A 267 1.05 5.23 -9.10
CA LEU A 267 2.04 6.16 -9.61
C LEU A 267 3.46 5.77 -9.20
N GLY A 268 3.64 5.32 -7.95
CA GLY A 268 4.93 4.82 -7.47
C GLY A 268 5.37 3.54 -8.18
N MET A 269 4.44 2.62 -8.44
CA MET A 269 4.70 1.40 -9.24
C MET A 269 5.08 1.72 -10.68
N PHE A 270 4.57 2.81 -11.25
CA PHE A 270 4.96 3.29 -12.59
C PHE A 270 6.33 3.95 -12.60
N ILE A 271 6.62 4.81 -11.62
CA ILE A 271 7.87 5.59 -11.55
C ILE A 271 9.07 4.72 -11.12
N GLY A 272 8.87 3.73 -10.24
CA GLY A 272 9.93 2.89 -9.70
C GLY A 272 10.79 2.19 -10.78
N PRO A 273 10.20 1.45 -11.73
CA PRO A 273 10.91 0.83 -12.85
C PRO A 273 11.68 1.83 -13.72
N ILE A 274 11.15 3.04 -13.90
CA ILE A 274 11.79 4.08 -14.72
C ILE A 274 13.06 4.57 -14.02
N ILE A 275 12.97 4.89 -12.72
CA ILE A 275 14.13 5.33 -11.92
C ILE A 275 15.17 4.22 -11.84
N SER A 276 14.73 3.00 -11.53
CA SER A 276 15.62 1.88 -11.24
C SER A 276 16.26 1.28 -12.51
N GLY A 277 15.48 1.11 -13.59
CA GLY A 277 15.98 0.66 -14.87
C GLY A 277 16.97 1.63 -15.49
N TYR A 278 16.57 2.90 -15.65
CA TYR A 278 17.45 3.93 -16.22
C TYR A 278 18.65 4.22 -15.31
N GLY A 279 18.46 4.20 -13.99
CA GLY A 279 19.53 4.37 -13.01
C GLY A 279 20.57 3.25 -13.11
N THR A 280 20.14 1.99 -13.19
CA THR A 280 21.04 0.85 -13.34
C THR A 280 21.86 0.95 -14.63
N GLU A 281 21.23 1.36 -15.73
CA GLU A 281 21.91 1.50 -17.03
C GLU A 281 22.94 2.64 -17.06
N LYS A 282 22.63 3.81 -16.44
CA LYS A 282 23.48 5.01 -16.52
C LYS A 282 24.54 5.14 -15.44
N ILE A 283 24.18 4.86 -14.19
CA ILE A 283 25.03 5.08 -13.02
C ILE A 283 25.41 3.78 -12.30
N GLY A 284 25.00 2.64 -12.86
CA GLY A 284 25.23 1.31 -12.30
C GLY A 284 24.29 0.97 -11.14
N TYR A 285 24.25 -0.32 -10.79
CA TYR A 285 23.39 -0.83 -9.73
C TYR A 285 23.68 -0.21 -8.36
N TYR A 286 24.95 -0.01 -8.01
CA TYR A 286 25.33 0.69 -6.77
C TYR A 286 24.81 2.13 -6.72
N GLY A 287 24.97 2.89 -7.82
CA GLY A 287 24.53 4.28 -7.92
C GLY A 287 23.02 4.40 -7.78
N MET A 288 22.27 3.53 -8.45
CA MET A 288 20.82 3.44 -8.33
C MET A 288 20.39 3.16 -6.88
N ASN A 289 20.99 2.17 -6.22
CA ASN A 289 20.66 1.85 -4.83
C ASN A 289 20.98 2.99 -3.85
N CYS A 290 22.03 3.77 -4.10
CA CYS A 290 22.30 4.99 -3.35
C CYS A 290 21.19 6.04 -3.52
N VAL A 291 20.63 6.19 -4.73
CA VAL A 291 19.49 7.08 -4.99
C VAL A 291 18.25 6.60 -4.24
N LEU A 292 17.95 5.30 -4.29
CA LEU A 292 16.84 4.69 -3.54
C LEU A 292 17.03 4.83 -2.02
N ALA A 293 18.27 4.70 -1.53
CA ALA A 293 18.62 4.94 -0.12
C ALA A 293 18.35 6.41 0.26
N GLY A 294 18.70 7.36 -0.60
CA GLY A 294 18.38 8.77 -0.44
C GLY A 294 16.88 9.00 -0.32
N ILE A 295 16.10 8.43 -1.25
CA ILE A 295 14.63 8.49 -1.23
C ILE A 295 14.09 7.92 0.11
N CYS A 296 14.59 6.77 0.56
CA CYS A 296 14.23 6.20 1.88
C CYS A 296 14.55 7.16 3.03
N GLY A 297 15.72 7.81 3.01
CA GLY A 297 16.13 8.78 4.03
C GLY A 297 15.19 9.99 4.09
N LEU A 298 14.84 10.55 2.93
CA LEU A 298 13.83 11.62 2.86
C LEU A 298 12.46 11.13 3.36
N CYS A 299 12.03 9.93 2.98
CA CYS A 299 10.77 9.35 3.44
C CYS A 299 10.75 9.07 4.96
N SER A 300 11.87 8.67 5.54
CA SER A 300 12.01 8.51 7.00
C SER A 300 11.79 9.84 7.72
N PHE A 301 12.38 10.91 7.18
CA PHE A 301 12.24 12.26 7.73
C PHE A 301 10.82 12.82 7.58
N THR A 302 10.20 12.66 6.41
CA THR A 302 8.81 13.09 6.19
C THR A 302 7.85 12.29 7.05
N ALA A 303 8.06 10.98 7.21
CA ALA A 303 7.29 10.13 8.11
C ALA A 303 7.42 10.60 9.56
N PHE A 304 8.63 10.92 10.02
CA PHE A 304 8.85 11.38 11.38
C PHE A 304 8.17 12.72 11.67
N TRP A 305 8.16 13.65 10.73
CA TRP A 305 7.54 14.96 10.92
C TRP A 305 6.04 14.99 10.72
N ASN A 306 5.51 14.22 9.77
CA ASN A 306 4.09 14.31 9.39
C ASN A 306 3.20 13.28 10.08
N LEU A 307 3.72 12.09 10.41
CA LEU A 307 2.90 11.05 11.06
C LEU A 307 2.74 11.34 12.55
N LYS A 308 1.52 11.16 13.06
CA LYS A 308 1.21 11.25 14.49
C LYS A 308 1.37 9.90 15.19
N SER A 309 1.81 9.92 16.45
CA SER A 309 1.95 8.72 17.30
C SER A 309 0.67 8.36 18.05
N SER A 310 -0.33 9.23 18.08
CA SER A 310 -1.52 9.04 18.90
C SER A 310 -2.57 8.20 18.17
N VAL A 311 -2.85 7.03 18.71
CA VAL A 311 -4.07 6.27 18.42
C VAL A 311 -5.23 7.00 19.10
N PRO A 312 -6.28 7.45 18.37
CA PRO A 312 -7.48 7.93 19.02
C PRO A 312 -8.04 6.79 19.87
N GLN A 313 -8.15 6.99 21.18
CA GLN A 313 -8.87 6.05 22.04
C GLN A 313 -10.29 5.92 21.48
N ARG A 314 -10.70 4.69 21.10
CA ARG A 314 -12.12 4.39 20.91
C ARG A 314 -12.86 4.97 22.11
N PRO A 315 -13.90 5.80 21.92
CA PRO A 315 -14.67 6.29 23.05
C PRO A 315 -15.22 5.06 23.78
N SER A 316 -14.76 4.84 25.01
CA SER A 316 -15.36 3.88 25.92
C SER A 316 -16.85 4.19 25.93
N GLN A 317 -17.65 3.24 25.49
CA GLN A 317 -19.10 3.27 25.56
C GLN A 317 -19.45 3.40 27.05
N LYS A 318 -19.56 4.64 27.54
CA LYS A 318 -20.08 4.95 28.87
C LYS A 318 -21.51 4.46 28.84
N GLN A 319 -21.71 3.27 29.39
CA GLN A 319 -23.00 2.71 29.70
C GLN A 319 -23.65 3.69 30.69
N THR A 320 -24.44 4.63 30.16
CA THR A 320 -25.32 5.49 30.93
C THR A 320 -26.43 4.62 31.49
N SER A 321 -26.11 3.86 32.53
CA SER A 321 -27.08 3.38 33.51
C SER A 321 -27.42 4.57 34.41
N SER A 322 -28.32 5.43 33.95
CA SER A 322 -29.06 6.35 34.83
C SER A 322 -30.54 6.20 34.53
N GLY A 323 -31.25 5.70 35.53
CA GLY A 323 -32.69 5.46 35.52
C GLY A 323 -33.09 4.73 36.80
N GLY A 324 -32.74 5.30 37.95
CA GLY A 324 -33.36 4.89 39.21
C GLY A 324 -34.79 5.42 39.30
N VAL A 325 -35.63 4.77 40.11
CA VAL A 325 -36.25 5.36 41.30
C VAL A 325 -37.24 4.35 41.91
N SER A 326 -37.06 4.18 43.22
CA SER A 326 -37.95 3.58 44.21
C SER A 326 -39.41 4.03 44.07
N LYS A 327 -40.35 3.07 44.09
CA LYS A 327 -41.54 3.04 44.94
C LYS A 327 -42.05 1.60 45.06
#